data_AF-A0A5D2EVF4-F1
#
_entry.id   AF-A0A5D2EVF4-F1
#
_cell.length_a   1.000
_cell.length_b   1.000
_cell.length_c   1.000
_cell.angle_alpha   90.00
_cell.angle_beta   90.00
_cell.angle_gamma   90.00
#
_symmetry.space_group_name_H-M   'P 1'
#
loop_
_entity.id
_entity.type
_entity.pdbx_description
1 polymer ?
#
loop_
_entity_poly.entity_id
_entity_poly.type
_entity_poly.pdbx_seq_one_letter_code
_entity_poly.pdbx_strand_id
1 'polypeptide(L)'
;MSLTIISSVYEVCSDAAGIAGNIFAFGLFLSPIPTFRRIIRNGSTEQFSGMPYIYALLNCLICLWYGFPIISPGIILVATVNSIGAIFQLIYIIIFIAYATKPMKLKMLGFLVSVFAVFASIVFVSLQFLDSSSRQLFIGYLSVASLISMFASPLLIIAPNGIGTVLGTVQLALYAYFKRASQEELRHPLIVP
;
A
#
# COMPACT_ATOMS: atom_id res chain seq x y z
N MET A 1 37.42 11.16 15.09
CA MET A 1 37.05 12.24 14.15
C MET A 1 36.29 11.69 12.94
N SER A 2 36.83 10.73 12.16
CA SER A 2 36.10 10.15 11.01
C SER A 2 34.80 9.43 11.36
N LEU A 3 34.76 8.63 12.45
CA LEU A 3 33.53 7.91 12.84
C LEU A 3 32.37 8.85 13.21
N THR A 4 32.69 9.97 13.85
CA THR A 4 31.72 11.01 14.28
C THR A 4 31.18 11.81 13.10
N ILE A 5 32.02 12.09 12.10
CA ILE A 5 31.59 12.72 10.85
C ILE A 5 30.70 11.76 10.06
N ILE A 6 31.07 10.48 10.00
CA ILE A 6 30.29 9.45 9.32
C ILE A 6 28.91 9.27 10.00
N SER A 7 28.85 9.17 11.33
CA SER A 7 27.57 9.07 12.06
C SER A 7 26.70 10.30 11.86
N SER A 8 27.28 11.50 11.86
CA SER A 8 26.56 12.76 11.61
C SER A 8 25.99 12.83 10.19
N VAL A 9 26.73 12.36 9.18
CA VAL A 9 26.22 12.30 7.79
C VAL A 9 25.06 11.31 7.69
N TYR A 10 25.13 10.14 8.34
CA TYR A 10 24.04 9.16 8.33
C TYR A 10 22.77 9.69 9.01
N GLU A 11 22.88 10.41 10.12
CA GLU A 11 21.73 11.06 10.77
C GLU A 11 21.06 12.08 9.84
N VAL A 12 21.85 12.96 9.21
CA VAL A 12 21.32 13.97 8.28
C VAL A 12 20.65 13.32 7.07
N CYS A 13 21.25 12.26 6.50
CA CYS A 13 20.65 11.52 5.39
C CYS A 13 19.36 10.81 5.79
N SER A 14 19.31 10.23 7.00
CA SER A 14 18.12 9.57 7.55
C SER A 14 16.97 10.56 7.74
N ASP A 15 17.25 11.73 8.33
CA ASP A 15 16.26 12.79 8.52
C ASP A 15 15.75 13.35 7.19
N ALA A 16 16.64 13.59 6.23
CA ALA A 16 16.27 14.03 4.89
C ALA A 16 15.38 13.00 4.17
N ALA A 17 15.71 11.71 4.26
CA ALA A 17 14.89 10.64 3.71
C ALA A 17 13.51 10.57 4.39
N GLY A 18 13.46 10.74 5.71
CA GLY A 18 12.22 10.78 6.48
C GLY A 18 11.33 11.97 6.10
N ILE A 19 11.90 13.15 5.93
CA ILE A 19 11.17 14.35 5.49
C ILE A 19 10.65 14.17 4.06
N ALA A 20 11.49 13.73 3.13
CA ALA A 20 11.07 13.46 1.75
C ALA A 20 9.95 12.42 1.71
N GLY A 21 10.09 11.31 2.45
CA GLY A 21 9.06 10.27 2.55
C GLY A 21 7.73 10.79 3.10
N ASN A 22 7.76 11.65 4.12
CA ASN A 22 6.57 12.32 4.64
C ASN A 22 5.86 13.15 3.55
N ILE A 23 6.60 13.94 2.76
CA ILE A 23 6.03 14.76 1.68
C ILE A 23 5.34 13.89 0.61
N PHE A 24 5.99 12.80 0.17
CA PHE A 24 5.38 11.89 -0.80
C PHE A 24 4.15 11.17 -0.23
N ALA A 25 4.17 10.80 1.05
CA ALA A 25 3.05 10.16 1.72
C ALA A 25 1.82 11.07 1.76
N PHE A 26 1.98 12.38 1.97
CA PHE A 26 0.87 13.33 1.84
C PHE A 26 0.21 13.26 0.46
N GLY A 27 1.00 13.23 -0.62
CA GLY A 27 0.47 13.06 -1.97
C GLY A 27 -0.35 11.79 -2.13
N LEU A 28 0.12 10.67 -1.55
CA LEU A 28 -0.60 9.40 -1.55
C LEU A 28 -1.91 9.47 -0.75
N PHE A 29 -1.93 10.14 0.39
CA PHE A 29 -3.17 10.32 1.17
C PHE A 29 -4.21 11.21 0.49
N LEU A 30 -3.78 12.12 -0.39
CA LEU A 30 -4.68 12.97 -1.19
C LEU A 30 -5.23 12.24 -2.44
N SER A 31 -4.59 11.14 -2.87
CA SER A 31 -4.99 10.39 -4.07
C SER A 31 -6.48 9.97 -4.12
N PRO A 32 -7.13 9.54 -3.01
CA PRO A 32 -8.54 9.15 -3.03
C PRO A 32 -9.54 10.32 -3.07
N ILE A 33 -9.10 11.59 -2.92
CA ILE A 33 -10.01 12.75 -2.85
C ILE A 33 -10.97 12.84 -4.04
N PRO A 34 -10.54 12.69 -5.30
CA PRO A 34 -11.46 12.75 -6.45
C PRO A 34 -12.54 11.67 -6.38
N THR A 35 -12.18 10.47 -5.91
CA THR A 35 -13.10 9.34 -5.72
C THR A 35 -14.15 9.67 -4.66
N PHE A 36 -13.74 10.20 -3.51
CA PHE A 36 -14.67 10.58 -2.45
C PHE A 36 -15.55 11.78 -2.81
N ARG A 37 -15.02 12.74 -3.57
CA ARG A 37 -15.84 13.82 -4.15
C ARG A 37 -16.95 13.26 -5.04
N ARG A 38 -16.67 12.21 -5.83
CA ARG A 38 -17.69 11.52 -6.64
C ARG A 38 -18.73 10.83 -5.78
N ILE A 39 -18.33 10.15 -4.70
CA ILE A 39 -19.26 9.51 -3.75
C ILE A 39 -20.21 10.55 -3.13
N ILE A 40 -19.68 11.67 -2.66
CA ILE A 40 -20.47 12.75 -2.06
C ILE A 40 -21.44 13.34 -3.09
N ARG A 41 -20.96 13.64 -4.31
CA ARG A 41 -21.78 14.22 -5.38
C ARG A 41 -22.92 13.29 -5.81
N ASN A 42 -22.64 12.00 -5.90
CA ASN A 42 -23.60 11.01 -6.40
C ASN A 42 -24.46 10.40 -5.28
N GLY A 43 -24.17 10.72 -4.01
CA GLY A 43 -24.92 10.23 -2.86
C GLY A 43 -24.86 8.72 -2.65
N SER A 44 -23.88 8.04 -3.27
CA SER A 44 -23.77 6.58 -3.28
C SER A 44 -22.31 6.17 -3.39
N THR A 45 -21.94 5.08 -2.72
CA THR A 45 -20.61 4.46 -2.84
C THR A 45 -20.38 3.76 -4.18
N GLU A 46 -21.40 3.72 -5.06
CA GLU A 46 -21.35 3.03 -6.35
C GLU A 46 -20.80 1.60 -6.23
N GLN A 47 -19.82 1.24 -7.07
CA GLN A 47 -19.07 -0.02 -7.03
C GLN A 47 -17.73 0.11 -6.29
N PHE A 48 -17.49 1.23 -5.60
CA PHE A 48 -16.25 1.42 -4.84
C PHE A 48 -16.25 0.51 -3.61
N SER A 49 -15.10 -0.10 -3.31
CA SER A 49 -14.90 -0.90 -2.10
C SER A 49 -14.30 -0.04 -0.99
N GLY A 50 -14.84 -0.14 0.21
CA GLY A 50 -14.31 0.53 1.41
C GLY A 50 -13.16 -0.23 2.08
N MET A 51 -12.89 -1.48 1.67
CA MET A 51 -11.88 -2.35 2.30
C MET A 51 -10.44 -1.80 2.25
N PRO A 52 -9.97 -1.18 1.15
CA PRO A 52 -8.62 -0.61 1.11
C PRO A 52 -8.37 0.41 2.21
N TYR A 53 -9.36 1.23 2.56
CA TYR A 53 -9.23 2.25 3.61
C TYR A 53 -9.16 1.62 5.01
N ILE A 54 -9.88 0.53 5.25
CA ILE A 54 -9.83 -0.23 6.50
C ILE A 54 -8.43 -0.85 6.70
N TYR A 55 -7.89 -1.49 5.66
CA TYR A 55 -6.56 -2.10 5.73
C TYR A 55 -5.46 -1.04 5.86
N ALA A 56 -5.59 0.08 5.14
CA ALA A 56 -4.69 1.21 5.28
C ALA A 56 -4.74 1.82 6.69
N LEU A 57 -5.93 1.94 7.30
CA LEU A 57 -6.06 2.40 8.69
C LEU A 57 -5.33 1.46 9.65
N LEU A 58 -5.51 0.15 9.54
CA LEU A 58 -4.81 -0.83 10.38
C LEU A 58 -3.29 -0.72 10.22
N ASN A 59 -2.80 -0.64 8.97
CA ASN A 59 -1.38 -0.42 8.69
C ASN A 59 -0.86 0.87 9.34
N CYS A 60 -1.57 1.99 9.15
CA CYS A 60 -1.18 3.25 9.77
C CYS A 60 -1.13 3.16 11.29
N LEU A 61 -2.10 2.51 11.94
CA LEU A 61 -2.09 2.34 13.40
C LEU A 61 -0.89 1.51 13.90
N ILE A 62 -0.58 0.40 13.23
CA ILE A 62 0.57 -0.46 13.58
C ILE A 62 1.89 0.30 13.39
N CYS A 63 2.06 0.97 12.25
CA CYS A 63 3.25 1.76 11.94
C CYS A 63 3.40 2.97 12.88
N LEU A 64 2.28 3.60 13.25
CA LEU A 64 2.24 4.67 14.26
C LEU A 64 2.72 4.16 15.62
N TRP A 65 2.25 2.98 16.04
CA TRP A 65 2.72 2.35 17.28
C TRP A 65 4.21 2.03 17.24
N TYR A 66 4.69 1.50 16.12
CA TYR A 66 6.12 1.23 15.91
C TYR A 66 6.99 2.49 16.06
N GLY A 67 6.51 3.63 15.55
CA GLY A 67 7.24 4.91 15.57
C GLY A 67 7.24 5.63 16.93
N PHE A 68 6.48 5.16 17.93
CA PHE A 68 6.51 5.77 19.25
C PHE A 68 7.86 5.53 19.95
N PRO A 69 8.40 6.52 20.71
CA PRO A 69 9.70 6.38 21.36
C PRO A 69 9.79 5.24 22.38
N ILE A 70 8.66 4.82 22.96
CA ILE A 70 8.59 3.68 23.87
C ILE A 70 8.84 2.34 23.16
N ILE A 71 8.62 2.29 21.84
CA ILE A 71 8.82 1.10 21.01
C ILE A 71 10.15 1.20 20.26
N SER A 72 10.35 2.30 19.52
CA SER A 72 11.55 2.53 18.70
C SER A 72 12.04 3.96 18.87
N PRO A 73 13.09 4.18 19.68
CA PRO A 73 13.71 5.50 19.82
C PRO A 73 14.28 6.00 18.48
N GLY A 74 14.16 7.30 18.22
CA GLY A 74 14.81 7.97 17.08
C GLY A 74 14.09 7.92 15.73
N ILE A 75 12.93 7.26 15.61
CA ILE A 75 12.17 7.15 14.34
C ILE A 75 10.80 7.86 14.37
N ILE A 76 10.71 8.99 15.08
CA ILE A 76 9.45 9.71 15.31
C ILE A 76 8.73 10.16 14.01
N LEU A 77 9.50 10.39 12.94
CA LEU A 77 8.99 10.73 11.60
C LEU A 77 8.05 9.65 11.02
N VAL A 78 8.20 8.39 11.46
CA VAL A 78 7.28 7.30 11.11
C VAL A 78 5.96 7.45 11.85
N ALA A 79 5.98 7.87 13.13
CA ALA A 79 4.74 8.12 13.87
C ALA A 79 3.97 9.32 13.30
N THR A 80 4.67 10.38 12.87
CA THR A 80 4.02 11.57 12.31
C THR A 80 3.33 11.29 10.97
N VAL A 81 3.98 10.56 10.05
CA VAL A 81 3.36 10.28 8.75
C VAL A 81 2.14 9.38 8.91
N ASN A 82 2.22 8.40 9.80
CA ASN A 82 1.15 7.43 10.00
C ASN A 82 -0.01 7.99 10.84
N SER A 83 0.22 8.98 11.71
CA SER A 83 -0.87 9.66 12.42
C SER A 83 -1.74 10.46 11.46
N ILE A 84 -1.10 11.20 10.56
CA ILE A 84 -1.77 11.94 9.50
C ILE A 84 -2.50 10.97 8.56
N GLY A 85 -1.83 9.90 8.16
CA GLY A 85 -2.45 8.82 7.39
C GLY A 85 -3.70 8.27 8.05
N ALA A 86 -3.63 7.90 9.34
CA ALA A 86 -4.76 7.38 10.10
C ALA A 86 -5.94 8.37 10.13
N ILE A 87 -5.68 9.68 10.29
CA ILE A 87 -6.73 10.72 10.24
C ILE A 87 -7.40 10.73 8.86
N PHE A 88 -6.63 10.77 7.76
CA PHE A 88 -7.19 10.72 6.40
C PHE A 88 -8.01 9.44 6.17
N GLN A 89 -7.47 8.27 6.55
CA GLN A 89 -8.19 7.00 6.40
C GLN A 89 -9.49 6.99 7.19
N LEU A 90 -9.49 7.53 8.42
CA LEU A 90 -10.70 7.61 9.23
C LEU A 90 -11.76 8.52 8.60
N ILE A 91 -11.35 9.68 8.07
CA ILE A 91 -12.24 10.59 7.33
C ILE A 91 -12.86 9.86 6.12
N TYR A 92 -12.05 9.16 5.33
CA TYR A 92 -12.52 8.39 4.18
C TYR A 92 -13.49 7.30 4.57
N ILE A 93 -13.21 6.54 5.63
CA ILE A 93 -14.11 5.51 6.15
C ILE A 93 -15.44 6.12 6.62
N ILE A 94 -15.41 7.25 7.33
CA ILE A 94 -16.61 7.94 7.81
C ILE A 94 -17.49 8.36 6.62
N ILE A 95 -16.90 9.02 5.61
CA ILE A 95 -17.63 9.42 4.41
C ILE A 95 -18.21 8.19 3.71
N PHE A 96 -17.41 7.13 3.54
CA PHE A 96 -17.88 5.91 2.89
C PHE A 96 -19.09 5.30 3.64
N ILE A 97 -19.00 5.15 4.96
CA ILE A 97 -20.07 4.62 5.81
C ILE A 97 -21.33 5.50 5.75
N ALA A 98 -21.19 6.82 5.60
CA ALA A 98 -22.31 7.74 5.50
C ALA A 98 -23.14 7.52 4.22
N TYR A 99 -22.48 7.24 3.08
CA TYR A 99 -23.12 7.06 1.77
C TYR A 99 -23.31 5.59 1.36
N ALA A 100 -22.92 4.65 2.21
CA ALA A 100 -23.05 3.21 1.95
C ALA A 100 -24.48 2.69 2.15
N THR A 101 -24.84 1.61 1.42
CA THR A 101 -26.08 0.87 1.67
C THR A 101 -26.08 0.21 3.05
N LYS A 102 -27.25 -0.01 3.66
CA LYS A 102 -27.39 -0.65 4.98
C LYS A 102 -26.51 -1.91 5.19
N PRO A 103 -26.52 -2.92 4.29
CA PRO A 103 -25.67 -4.11 4.49
C PRO A 103 -24.17 -3.77 4.44
N MET A 104 -23.75 -2.90 3.51
CA MET A 104 -22.37 -2.48 3.38
C MET A 104 -21.91 -1.66 4.60
N LYS A 105 -22.79 -0.82 5.14
CA LYS A 105 -22.57 0.00 6.33
C LYS A 105 -22.28 -0.86 7.56
N LEU A 106 -23.11 -1.87 7.82
CA LEU A 106 -22.88 -2.81 8.93
C LEU A 106 -21.58 -3.58 8.76
N LYS A 107 -21.30 -4.08 7.55
CA LYS A 107 -20.06 -4.79 7.24
C LYS A 107 -18.84 -3.92 7.54
N MET A 108 -18.85 -2.67 7.09
CA MET A 108 -17.72 -1.75 7.32
C MET A 108 -17.57 -1.32 8.77
N LEU A 109 -18.67 -1.08 9.48
CA LEU A 109 -18.62 -0.78 10.90
C LEU A 109 -18.04 -1.98 11.68
N GLY A 110 -18.43 -3.20 11.33
CA GLY A 110 -17.87 -4.42 11.92
C GLY A 110 -16.36 -4.53 11.69
N PHE A 111 -15.89 -4.29 10.47
CA PHE A 111 -14.45 -4.25 10.19
C PHE A 111 -13.72 -3.12 10.92
N LEU A 112 -14.32 -1.93 11.04
CA LEU A 112 -13.72 -0.81 11.76
C LEU A 112 -13.54 -1.15 13.24
N VAL A 113 -14.56 -1.72 13.88
CA VAL A 113 -14.48 -2.21 15.26
C VAL A 113 -13.40 -3.29 15.39
N SER A 114 -13.35 -4.23 14.44
CA SER A 114 -12.31 -5.26 14.41
C SER A 114 -10.90 -4.67 14.32
N VAL A 115 -10.68 -3.61 13.53
CA VAL A 115 -9.37 -2.94 13.42
C VAL A 115 -8.94 -2.35 14.76
N PHE A 116 -9.81 -1.62 15.44
CA PHE A 116 -9.48 -1.06 16.75
C PHE A 116 -9.27 -2.15 17.81
N ALA A 117 -10.05 -3.23 17.77
CA ALA A 117 -9.88 -4.37 18.67
C ALA A 117 -8.53 -5.09 18.46
N VAL A 118 -8.15 -5.33 17.20
CA VAL A 118 -6.84 -5.92 16.84
C VAL A 118 -5.70 -4.98 17.22
N PHE A 119 -5.84 -3.68 16.98
CA PHE A 119 -4.82 -2.71 17.37
C PHE A 119 -4.65 -2.65 18.90
N ALA A 120 -5.76 -2.60 19.64
CA ALA A 120 -5.73 -2.62 21.09
C ALA A 120 -5.10 -3.90 21.65
N SER A 121 -5.38 -5.06 21.06
CA SER A 121 -4.75 -6.31 21.47
C SER A 121 -3.24 -6.33 21.18
N ILE A 122 -2.79 -5.81 20.02
CA ILE A 122 -1.37 -5.65 19.71
C ILE A 122 -0.69 -4.76 20.75
N VAL A 123 -1.26 -3.59 21.06
CA VAL A 123 -0.73 -2.68 22.08
C VAL A 123 -0.63 -3.37 23.44
N PHE A 124 -1.71 -4.03 23.88
CA PHE A 124 -1.76 -4.75 25.15
C PHE A 124 -0.71 -5.86 25.23
N VAL A 125 -0.64 -6.74 24.22
CA VAL A 125 0.36 -7.82 24.15
C VAL A 125 1.77 -7.25 24.19
N SER A 126 2.00 -6.20 23.41
CA SER A 126 3.32 -5.60 23.30
C SER A 126 3.82 -4.97 24.60
N LEU A 127 2.94 -4.35 25.39
CA LEU A 127 3.33 -3.68 26.63
C LEU A 127 3.42 -4.65 27.82
N GLN A 128 2.55 -5.65 27.88
CA GLN A 128 2.43 -6.52 29.05
C GLN A 128 3.28 -7.78 28.99
N PHE A 129 3.55 -8.32 27.79
CA PHE A 129 4.18 -9.63 27.63
C PHE A 129 5.54 -9.59 26.94
N LEU A 130 5.97 -8.44 26.42
CA LEU A 130 7.23 -8.32 25.66
C LEU A 130 8.18 -7.30 26.30
N ASP A 131 9.44 -7.72 26.48
CA ASP A 131 10.54 -6.83 26.83
C ASP A 131 10.85 -5.84 25.71
N SER A 132 11.53 -4.73 26.02
CA SER A 132 11.78 -3.62 25.08
C SER A 132 12.34 -4.07 23.71
N SER A 133 13.34 -4.97 23.68
CA SER A 133 13.94 -5.45 22.42
C SER A 133 12.99 -6.37 21.64
N SER A 134 12.34 -7.32 22.32
CA SER A 134 11.37 -8.24 21.71
C SER A 134 10.14 -7.48 21.19
N ARG A 135 9.70 -6.46 21.93
CA ARG A 135 8.59 -5.57 21.58
C ARG A 135 8.87 -4.81 20.29
N GLN A 136 10.06 -4.23 20.16
CA GLN A 136 10.46 -3.53 18.94
C GLN A 136 10.46 -4.45 17.72
N LEU A 137 11.04 -5.65 17.84
CA LEU A 137 11.07 -6.64 16.76
C LEU A 137 9.67 -7.13 16.39
N PHE A 138 8.84 -7.46 17.38
CA PHE A 138 7.48 -7.95 17.17
C PHE A 138 6.62 -6.93 16.41
N ILE A 139 6.59 -5.67 16.87
CA ILE A 139 5.82 -4.62 16.21
C ILE A 139 6.43 -4.27 14.85
N GLY A 140 7.76 -4.30 14.73
CA GLY A 140 8.46 -4.10 13.46
C GLY A 140 8.05 -5.13 12.40
N TYR A 141 8.00 -6.42 12.75
CA TYR A 141 7.53 -7.46 11.83
C TYR A 141 6.07 -7.29 11.44
N LEU A 142 5.20 -6.93 12.40
CA LEU A 142 3.79 -6.64 12.10
C LEU A 142 3.64 -5.43 11.16
N SER A 143 4.43 -4.38 11.37
CA SER A 143 4.48 -3.21 10.51
C SER A 143 4.85 -3.59 9.07
N VAL A 144 5.95 -4.34 8.88
CA VAL A 144 6.40 -4.82 7.56
C VAL A 144 5.36 -5.73 6.92
N ALA A 145 4.81 -6.70 7.66
CA ALA A 145 3.80 -7.62 7.14
C ALA A 145 2.53 -6.87 6.70
N SER A 146 2.08 -5.89 7.47
CA SER A 146 0.92 -5.07 7.13
C SER A 146 1.18 -4.20 5.89
N LEU A 147 2.38 -3.62 5.74
CA LEU A 147 2.78 -2.87 4.55
C LEU A 147 2.74 -3.76 3.29
N ILE A 148 3.34 -4.95 3.37
CA ILE A 148 3.33 -5.93 2.26
C ILE A 148 1.89 -6.31 1.89
N SER A 149 1.03 -6.55 2.88
CA SER A 149 -0.37 -6.89 2.64
C SER A 149 -1.14 -5.80 1.89
N MET A 150 -0.81 -4.52 2.14
CA MET A 150 -1.44 -3.38 1.45
C MET A 150 -1.03 -3.30 -0.02
N PHE A 151 0.22 -3.67 -0.33
CA PHE A 151 0.74 -3.73 -1.70
C PHE A 151 0.29 -4.98 -2.48
N ALA A 152 -0.35 -5.96 -1.84
CA ALA A 152 -0.83 -7.15 -2.52
C ALA A 152 -1.81 -6.81 -3.66
N SER A 153 -2.69 -5.82 -3.48
CA SER A 153 -3.66 -5.43 -4.51
C SER A 153 -3.01 -4.83 -5.77
N PRO A 154 -2.08 -3.86 -5.68
CA PRO A 154 -1.28 -3.42 -6.83
C PRO A 154 -0.43 -4.55 -7.45
N LEU A 155 0.22 -5.39 -6.63
CA LEU A 155 1.10 -6.46 -7.11
C LEU A 155 0.34 -7.51 -7.94
N LEU A 156 -0.88 -7.86 -7.50
CA LEU A 156 -1.76 -8.79 -8.20
C LEU A 156 -2.30 -8.25 -9.53
N ILE A 157 -2.27 -6.92 -9.75
CA ILE A 157 -2.66 -6.31 -11.02
C ILE A 157 -1.44 -6.19 -11.95
N ILE A 158 -0.28 -5.78 -11.42
CA ILE A 158 0.94 -5.57 -12.21
C ILE A 158 1.55 -6.91 -12.67
N ALA A 159 1.56 -7.94 -11.83
CA ALA A 159 2.14 -9.24 -12.18
C ALA A 159 1.49 -9.90 -13.42
N PRO A 160 0.15 -10.10 -13.49
CA PRO A 160 -0.48 -10.68 -14.67
C PRO A 160 -0.45 -9.74 -15.88
N ASN A 161 -0.56 -8.42 -15.69
CA ASN A 161 -0.49 -7.46 -16.80
C ASN A 161 0.93 -7.39 -17.41
N GLY A 162 1.98 -7.52 -16.59
CA GLY A 162 3.36 -7.63 -17.05
C GLY A 162 3.58 -8.90 -17.86
N ILE A 163 3.15 -10.06 -17.34
CA ILE A 163 3.24 -11.35 -18.04
C ILE A 163 2.42 -11.31 -19.34
N GLY A 164 1.19 -10.78 -19.29
CA GLY A 164 0.32 -10.67 -20.45
C GLY A 164 0.86 -9.74 -21.55
N THR A 165 1.55 -8.67 -21.18
CA THR A 165 2.21 -7.78 -22.14
C THR A 165 3.38 -8.48 -22.83
N VAL A 166 4.20 -9.23 -22.08
CA VAL A 166 5.32 -10.02 -22.64
C VAL A 166 4.82 -11.14 -23.55
N LEU A 167 3.79 -11.88 -23.13
CA LEU A 167 3.18 -12.90 -23.98
C LEU A 167 2.56 -12.29 -25.24
N GLY A 168 1.88 -11.14 -25.10
CA GLY A 168 1.29 -10.41 -26.23
C GLY A 168 2.32 -9.92 -27.25
N THR A 169 3.47 -9.42 -26.82
CA THR A 169 4.55 -9.00 -27.73
C THR A 169 5.20 -10.18 -28.44
N VAL A 170 5.44 -11.30 -27.74
CA VAL A 170 5.97 -12.54 -28.33
C VAL A 170 5.00 -13.09 -29.37
N GLN A 171 3.71 -13.12 -29.08
CA GLN A 171 2.69 -13.61 -30.00
C GLN A 171 2.58 -12.74 -31.26
N LEU A 172 2.68 -11.42 -31.11
CA LEU A 172 2.69 -10.48 -32.25
C LEU A 172 3.97 -10.63 -33.09
N ALA A 173 5.12 -10.82 -32.46
CA ALA A 173 6.40 -11.06 -33.14
C ALA A 173 6.40 -12.37 -33.94
N LEU A 174 5.90 -13.46 -33.34
CA LEU A 174 5.74 -14.75 -34.02
C LEU A 174 4.77 -14.65 -35.19
N TYR A 175 3.62 -13.99 -35.00
CA TYR A 175 2.66 -13.78 -36.10
C TYR A 175 3.27 -12.97 -37.24
N ALA A 176 4.01 -11.89 -36.95
CA ALA A 176 4.68 -11.10 -37.97
C ALA A 176 5.75 -11.91 -38.72
N TYR A 177 6.50 -12.77 -38.01
CA TYR A 177 7.49 -13.66 -38.61
C TYR A 177 6.84 -14.69 -39.55
N PHE A 178 5.84 -15.45 -39.06
CA PHE A 178 5.15 -16.46 -39.87
C PHE A 178 4.39 -15.85 -41.04
N LYS A 179 3.75 -14.69 -40.84
CA LYS A 179 3.07 -13.98 -41.93
C LYS A 179 4.06 -13.50 -42.98
N ARG A 180 5.27 -13.06 -42.58
CA ARG A 180 6.33 -12.67 -43.52
C ARG A 180 6.88 -13.87 -44.27
N ALA A 181 7.18 -14.98 -43.59
CA ALA A 181 7.63 -16.22 -44.20
C ALA A 181 6.62 -16.77 -45.22
N SER A 182 5.33 -16.78 -44.86
CA SER A 182 4.25 -17.21 -45.77
C SER A 182 4.09 -16.31 -47.01
N GLN A 183 4.31 -15.00 -46.88
CA GLN A 183 4.30 -14.08 -48.03
C GLN A 183 5.52 -14.27 -48.94
N GLU A 184 6.66 -14.64 -48.38
CA GLU A 184 7.91 -14.90 -49.13
C GLU A 184 7.79 -16.22 -49.92
N GLU A 185 7.20 -17.24 -49.32
CA GLU A 185 6.90 -18.53 -49.97
C GLU A 185 5.80 -18.42 -51.05
N LEU A 186 4.82 -17.52 -50.88
CA LEU A 186 3.82 -17.22 -51.91
C LEU A 186 4.41 -16.41 -53.09
N ARG A 187 5.45 -15.60 -52.87
CA ARG A 187 6.12 -14.81 -53.93
C ARG A 187 7.13 -15.61 -54.74
N HIS A 188 7.65 -16.70 -54.18
CA HIS A 188 8.48 -17.66 -54.89
C HIS A 188 7.82 -19.04 -54.81
N PRO A 189 6.80 -19.33 -55.66
CA PRO A 189 6.31 -20.70 -55.77
C PRO A 189 7.52 -21.57 -56.09
N LEU A 190 7.75 -22.59 -55.26
CA LEU A 190 8.79 -23.59 -55.45
C LEU A 190 8.77 -24.03 -56.92
N ILE A 191 9.72 -23.52 -57.70
CA ILE A 191 10.16 -24.16 -58.92
C ILE A 191 10.96 -25.35 -58.42
N VAL A 192 10.29 -26.49 -58.24
CA VAL A 192 10.98 -27.76 -58.26
C VAL A 192 10.23 -28.66 -59.26
N PRO A 193 10.95 -29.40 -60.13
CA PRO A 193 10.40 -30.07 -61.31
C PRO A 193 9.43 -31.20 -61.00
#